data_AF-F7QGF0-F1
#
_entry.id   AF-F7QGF0-F1
#
_cell.length_a   1.000
_cell.length_b   1.000
_cell.length_c   1.000
_cell.angle_alpha   90.00
_cell.angle_beta   90.00
_cell.angle_gamma   90.00
#
_symmetry.space_group_name_H-M   'P 1'
#
loop_
_entity.id
_entity.type
_entity.pdbx_description
1 polymer ?
#
loop_
_entity_poly.entity_id
_entity_poly.type
_entity_poly.pdbx_seq_one_letter_code
_entity_poly.pdbx_strand_id
1 'polypeptide(L)'
;MGPLLYKPVLGDILLPNVRIGPAIAFYAMYPVGILVFAVLPGLRSASLGTAFVLGALLGVIAYATYDLTNFATLRNWSLQIVILDVVYGAIATGVAAVAACAIIRATGFGPGSGTG
;
A
#
# COMPACT_ATOMS: atom_id res chain seq x y z
N MET A 1 16.22 5.65 1.70
CA MET A 1 16.59 6.74 0.76
C MET A 1 16.29 8.05 1.46
N GLY A 2 17.33 8.62 2.07
CA GLY A 2 17.25 9.49 3.25
C GLY A 2 17.00 10.98 3.00
N PRO A 3 16.89 11.77 4.09
CA PRO A 3 16.43 13.17 4.14
C PRO A 3 17.18 14.19 3.24
N LEU A 4 18.30 13.81 2.63
CA LEU A 4 19.11 14.66 1.76
C LEU A 4 18.51 14.86 0.36
N LEU A 5 17.66 13.93 -0.12
CA LEU A 5 17.02 14.03 -1.43
C LEU A 5 15.73 14.85 -1.39
N TYR A 6 15.02 14.80 -0.26
CA TYR A 6 13.70 15.41 -0.09
C TYR A 6 13.74 16.87 0.40
N LYS A 7 14.67 17.23 1.29
CA LYS A 7 14.78 18.60 1.84
C LYS A 7 14.98 19.71 0.78
N PRO A 8 15.81 19.53 -0.27
CA PRO A 8 16.01 20.59 -1.27
C PRO A 8 14.79 20.79 -2.18
N VAL A 9 13.98 19.74 -2.38
CA VAL A 9 12.84 19.75 -3.33
C VAL A 9 11.51 20.10 -2.65
N LEU A 10 11.35 19.73 -1.37
CA LEU A 10 10.12 19.92 -0.60
C LEU A 10 10.23 21.03 0.47
N GLY A 11 11.33 21.80 0.49
CA GLY A 11 11.72 22.72 1.57
C GLY A 11 10.56 23.43 2.28
N ASP A 12 9.83 24.29 1.56
CA ASP A 12 8.77 25.13 2.13
C ASP A 12 7.43 24.38 2.35
N ILE A 13 7.31 23.14 1.87
CA ILE A 13 6.09 22.32 1.94
C ILE A 13 6.13 21.40 3.17
N LEU A 14 7.33 21.08 3.68
CA LEU A 14 7.51 20.21 4.84
C LEU A 14 7.11 20.94 6.12
N LEU A 15 6.18 20.34 6.88
CA LEU A 15 5.89 20.83 8.22
C LEU A 15 7.13 20.72 9.13
N PRO A 16 7.35 21.70 10.03
CA PRO A 16 8.46 21.66 10.99
C PRO A 16 8.35 20.50 11.98
N ASN A 17 7.14 20.02 12.25
CA ASN A 17 6.87 18.84 13.07
C ASN A 17 5.93 17.88 12.33
N VAL A 18 6.26 16.59 12.34
CA VAL A 18 5.41 15.54 11.78
C VAL A 18 4.10 15.48 12.56
N ARG A 19 2.96 15.50 11.86
CA ARG A 19 1.65 15.27 12.47
C ARG A 19 1.48 13.77 12.76
N ILE A 20 1.78 13.37 13.99
CA ILE A 20 1.79 11.95 14.41
C ILE A 20 0.40 11.30 14.30
N GLY A 21 -0.68 12.02 14.61
CA GLY A 21 -2.05 11.48 14.56
C GLY A 21 -2.43 10.88 13.20
N PRO A 22 -2.40 11.68 12.10
CA PRO A 22 -2.63 11.17 10.75
C PRO A 22 -1.70 10.03 10.32
N ALA A 23 -0.43 10.08 10.75
CA ALA A 23 0.53 9.02 10.44
C ALA A 23 0.11 7.68 11.06
N ILE A 24 -0.21 7.67 12.36
CA ILE A 24 -0.70 6.47 13.05
C ILE A 24 -1.97 5.94 12.37
N ALA A 25 -2.92 6.82 12.06
CA ALA A 25 -4.16 6.42 11.40
C ALA A 25 -3.89 5.73 10.06
N PHE A 26 -3.02 6.27 9.22
CA PHE A 26 -2.65 5.64 7.94
C PHE A 26 -1.99 4.27 8.14
N TYR A 27 -0.99 4.18 9.02
CA TYR A 27 -0.26 2.93 9.27
C TYR A 27 -1.11 1.84 9.94
N ALA A 28 -2.22 2.21 10.58
CA ALA A 28 -3.22 1.26 11.07
C ALA A 28 -4.23 0.86 9.98
N MET A 29 -4.77 1.83 9.23
CA MET A 29 -5.84 1.60 8.26
C MET A 29 -5.35 0.88 7.00
N TYR A 30 -4.17 1.22 6.49
CA TYR A 30 -3.71 0.68 5.21
C TYR A 30 -3.49 -0.84 5.25
N PRO A 31 -2.82 -1.42 6.28
CA PRO A 31 -2.75 -2.88 6.45
C PRO A 31 -4.12 -3.55 6.57
N VAL A 32 -5.09 -2.93 7.26
CA VAL A 32 -6.47 -3.44 7.34
C VAL A 32 -7.11 -3.48 5.95
N GLY A 33 -6.91 -2.44 5.13
CA GLY A 33 -7.35 -2.43 3.74
C GLY A 33 -6.76 -3.57 2.92
N ILE A 34 -5.43 -3.81 3.04
CA ILE A 34 -4.76 -4.94 2.38
C ILE A 34 -5.38 -6.27 2.82
N LEU A 35 -5.62 -6.44 4.12
CA LEU A 35 -6.24 -7.65 4.65
C LEU A 35 -7.62 -7.88 4.03
N VAL A 36 -8.51 -6.89 4.12
CA VAL A 36 -9.91 -7.00 3.70
C VAL A 36 -10.06 -7.16 2.19
N PHE A 37 -9.32 -6.37 1.39
CA PHE A 37 -9.53 -6.30 -0.06
C PHE A 37 -8.63 -7.22 -0.86
N ALA A 38 -7.51 -7.70 -0.31
CA ALA A 38 -6.57 -8.54 -1.06
C ALA A 38 -6.32 -9.90 -0.41
N VAL A 39 -5.95 -9.92 0.88
CA VAL A 39 -5.57 -11.16 1.57
C VAL A 39 -6.77 -12.08 1.79
N LEU A 40 -7.87 -11.58 2.36
CA LEU A 40 -9.08 -12.37 2.60
C LEU A 40 -9.63 -12.98 1.30
N PRO A 41 -9.79 -12.21 0.19
CA PRO A 41 -10.20 -12.78 -1.09
C PRO A 41 -9.23 -13.84 -1.62
N GLY A 42 -7.92 -13.61 -1.52
CA GLY A 42 -6.91 -14.59 -1.94
C GLY A 42 -6.90 -15.88 -1.12
N LEU A 43 -7.19 -15.79 0.19
CA LEU A 43 -7.39 -16.95 1.05
C LEU A 43 -8.67 -17.71 0.66
N ARG A 44 -9.79 -17.00 0.48
CA ARG A 44 -11.09 -17.60 0.10
C ARG A 44 -11.05 -18.28 -1.27
N SER A 45 -10.32 -17.73 -2.23
CA SER A 45 -10.15 -18.32 -3.56
C SER A 45 -8.98 -19.31 -3.65
N ALA A 46 -8.27 -19.56 -2.55
CA ALA A 46 -7.03 -20.34 -2.48
C ALA A 46 -5.94 -19.91 -3.50
N SER A 47 -6.00 -18.65 -3.98
CA SER A 47 -5.16 -18.14 -5.06
C SER A 47 -4.28 -16.98 -4.59
N LEU A 48 -2.96 -17.19 -4.64
CA LEU A 48 -1.99 -16.10 -4.44
C LEU A 48 -2.05 -15.06 -5.56
N GLY A 49 -2.47 -15.46 -6.77
CA GLY A 49 -2.69 -14.53 -7.89
C GLY A 49 -3.82 -13.55 -7.60
N THR A 50 -4.92 -14.01 -6.98
CA THR A 50 -6.01 -13.12 -6.54
C THR A 50 -5.52 -12.13 -5.48
N ALA A 51 -4.72 -12.58 -4.50
CA ALA A 51 -4.13 -11.69 -3.51
C ALA A 51 -3.22 -10.63 -4.15
N PHE A 52 -2.38 -11.03 -5.11
CA PHE A 52 -1.51 -10.11 -5.82
C PHE A 52 -2.28 -9.06 -6.62
N VAL A 53 -3.23 -9.48 -7.46
CA VAL A 53 -3.97 -8.57 -8.36
C VAL A 53 -4.79 -7.56 -7.56
N LEU A 54 -5.52 -8.01 -6.54
CA LEU A 54 -6.33 -7.12 -5.72
C LEU A 54 -5.46 -6.22 -4.83
N GLY A 55 -4.33 -6.74 -4.32
CA GLY A 55 -3.35 -5.94 -3.58
C GLY A 55 -2.71 -4.87 -4.46
N ALA A 56 -2.33 -5.23 -5.69
CA ALA A 56 -1.77 -4.29 -6.65
C ALA A 56 -2.79 -3.22 -7.05
N LEU A 57 -4.05 -3.60 -7.27
CA LEU A 57 -5.13 -2.65 -7.55
C LEU A 57 -5.33 -1.66 -6.40
N LEU A 58 -5.36 -2.15 -5.15
CA LEU A 58 -5.45 -1.29 -3.97
C LEU A 58 -4.25 -0.34 -3.89
N GLY A 59 -3.04 -0.83 -4.15
CA GLY A 59 -1.82 -0.04 -4.21
C GLY A 59 -1.86 1.07 -5.26
N VAL A 60 -2.31 0.74 -6.48
CA VAL A 60 -2.52 1.74 -7.55
C VAL A 60 -3.47 2.82 -7.09
N ILE A 61 -4.64 2.46 -6.54
CA ILE A 61 -5.65 3.43 -6.13
C ILE A 61 -5.11 4.35 -5.03
N ALA A 62 -4.45 3.79 -4.00
CA ALA A 62 -3.95 4.57 -2.88
C ALA A 62 -2.85 5.55 -3.31
N TYR A 63 -1.83 5.06 -4.02
CA TYR A 63 -0.71 5.88 -4.48
C TYR A 63 -1.14 6.88 -5.54
N ALA A 64 -1.96 6.48 -6.52
CA ALA A 64 -2.45 7.40 -7.55
C ALA A 64 -3.33 8.50 -6.95
N THR A 65 -4.18 8.19 -5.96
CA THR A 65 -4.99 9.22 -5.29
C THR A 65 -4.11 10.28 -4.63
N TYR A 66 -3.05 9.86 -3.93
CA TYR A 66 -2.11 10.77 -3.30
C TYR A 66 -1.30 11.58 -4.33
N ASP A 67 -0.65 10.89 -5.26
CA ASP A 67 0.26 11.51 -6.23
C ASP A 67 -0.44 12.38 -7.25
N LEU A 68 -1.61 11.97 -7.77
CA LEU A 68 -2.37 12.79 -8.72
C LEU A 68 -2.96 14.02 -8.04
N THR A 69 -3.37 13.91 -6.77
CA THR A 69 -3.83 15.08 -5.99
C THR A 69 -2.68 16.06 -5.78
N ASN A 70 -1.48 15.56 -5.46
CA ASN A 70 -0.29 16.40 -5.32
C ASN A 70 0.15 16.99 -6.66
N PHE A 71 0.08 16.23 -7.75
CA PHE A 71 0.37 16.71 -9.10
C PHE A 71 -0.59 17.83 -9.54
N ALA A 72 -1.86 17.76 -9.12
CA ALA A 72 -2.85 18.79 -9.39
C ALA A 72 -2.68 20.05 -8.52
N THR A 73 -2.06 19.96 -7.34
CA THR A 73 -2.05 21.04 -6.33
C THR A 73 -0.68 21.68 -6.10
N LEU A 74 0.43 20.99 -6.41
CA LEU A 74 1.79 21.44 -6.13
C LEU A 74 2.56 21.80 -7.41
N ARG A 75 3.27 22.93 -7.38
CA ARG A 75 3.94 23.54 -8.56
C ARG A 75 5.08 22.69 -9.16
N ASN A 76 5.82 21.95 -8.33
CA ASN A 76 7.04 21.24 -8.75
C ASN A 76 6.91 19.71 -8.67
N TRP A 77 5.69 19.18 -8.78
CA TRP A 77 5.48 17.73 -8.81
C TRP A 77 5.65 17.19 -10.24
N SER A 78 6.45 16.13 -10.41
CA SER A 78 6.74 15.56 -11.73
C SER A 78 5.86 14.37 -12.04
N LEU A 79 5.31 14.30 -13.25
CA LEU A 79 4.56 13.13 -13.72
C LEU A 79 5.41 11.84 -13.70
N GLN A 80 6.72 11.95 -13.89
CA GLN A 80 7.62 10.81 -13.78
C GLN A 80 7.64 10.23 -12.36
N ILE A 81 7.57 11.08 -11.33
CA ILE A 81 7.50 10.64 -9.92
C ILE A 81 6.16 9.94 -9.68
N VAL A 82 5.05 10.53 -10.14
CA VAL A 82 3.70 9.94 -10.04
C VAL A 82 3.69 8.52 -10.60
N ILE A 83 4.19 8.31 -11.82
CA ILE A 83 4.19 6.99 -12.47
C ILE A 83 5.04 6.00 -11.67
N LEU A 84 6.24 6.40 -11.25
CA LEU A 84 7.14 5.55 -10.49
C LEU A 84 6.54 5.14 -9.15
N ASP A 85 5.91 6.07 -8.43
CA ASP A 85 5.36 5.80 -7.11
C ASP A 85 4.08 4.95 -7.19
N VAL A 86 3.23 5.16 -8.21
CA VAL A 86 2.07 4.29 -8.48
C VAL A 86 2.48 2.87 -8.81
N VAL A 87 3.49 2.67 -9.66
CA VAL A 87 4.01 1.34 -10.01
C VAL A 87 4.64 0.69 -8.78
N TYR A 88 5.41 1.44 -7.99
CA TYR A 88 5.98 0.95 -6.74
C TYR A 88 4.88 0.53 -5.75
N GLY A 89 3.86 1.37 -5.55
CA GLY A 89 2.72 1.12 -4.68
C GLY A 89 1.95 -0.14 -5.08
N ALA A 90 1.73 -0.34 -6.38
CA ALA A 90 1.10 -1.54 -6.92
C ALA A 90 1.91 -2.80 -6.58
N ILE A 91 3.20 -2.81 -6.92
CA ILE A 91 4.06 -3.97 -6.72
C ILE A 91 4.24 -4.26 -5.22
N ALA A 92 4.55 -3.24 -4.42
CA ALA A 92 4.78 -3.38 -2.99
C ALA A 92 3.54 -3.93 -2.27
N THR A 93 2.35 -3.37 -2.58
CA THR A 93 1.10 -3.80 -1.95
C THR A 93 0.69 -5.20 -2.40
N GLY A 94 0.85 -5.51 -3.71
CA GLY A 94 0.60 -6.86 -4.24
C GLY A 94 1.50 -7.92 -3.62
N VAL A 95 2.82 -7.66 -3.51
CA VAL A 95 3.77 -8.59 -2.87
C VAL A 95 3.48 -8.74 -1.38
N ALA A 96 3.15 -7.67 -0.67
CA ALA A 96 2.77 -7.75 0.74
C ALA A 96 1.52 -8.61 0.95
N ALA A 97 0.51 -8.47 0.08
CA ALA A 97 -0.69 -9.30 0.13
C ALA A 97 -0.39 -10.79 -0.12
N VAL A 98 0.47 -11.10 -1.10
CA VAL A 98 0.93 -12.47 -1.36
C VAL A 98 1.66 -13.04 -0.16
N ALA A 99 2.62 -12.30 0.40
CA ALA A 99 3.41 -12.74 1.55
C ALA A 99 2.50 -13.04 2.76
N ALA A 100 1.57 -12.12 3.09
CA ALA A 100 0.61 -12.33 4.17
C ALA A 100 -0.27 -13.57 3.92
N CYS A 101 -0.81 -13.72 2.71
CA CYS A 101 -1.63 -14.87 2.34
C CYS A 101 -0.84 -16.19 2.46
N ALA A 102 0.40 -16.23 1.96
CA ALA A 102 1.26 -17.40 2.05
C ALA A 102 1.61 -17.78 3.50
N ILE A 103 1.92 -16.79 4.34
CA ILE A 103 2.22 -17.00 5.77
C ILE A 103 0.99 -17.55 6.52
N ILE A 104 -0.19 -16.98 6.29
CA ILE A 104 -1.43 -17.44 6.93
C ILE A 104 -1.74 -18.88 6.53
N ARG A 105 -1.55 -19.23 5.25
CA ARG A 105 -1.71 -20.61 4.76
C ARG A 105 -0.71 -21.57 5.39
N ALA A 106 0.55 -21.16 5.53
CA ALA A 106 1.61 -22.00 6.10
C ALA A 106 1.44 -22.23 7.61
N THR A 107 0.87 -21.27 8.34
CA THR A 107 0.69 -21.35 9.80
C THR A 107 -0.60 -22.05 10.23
N GLY A 108 -1.43 -22.51 9.28
CA GLY A 108 -2.66 -23.25 9.59
C GLY A 108 -3.78 -22.40 10.19
N PHE A 109 -3.68 -21.06 10.15
CA PHE A 109 -4.75 -20.15 10.57
C PHE A 109 -5.82 -20.04 9.46
N GLY A 110 -6.38 -21.18 9.06
CA GLY A 110 -7.48 -21.29 8.11
C GLY A 110 -8.80 -21.51 8.84
N PRO A 111 -9.87 -20.76 8.55
CA PRO A 111 -11.21 -21.10 9.01
C PRO A 111 -11.65 -22.37 8.28
N GLY A 112 -11.46 -23.55 8.90
CA GLY A 112 -11.92 -24.81 8.33
C GLY A 112 -11.05 -26.03 8.63
N SER A 113 -10.72 -26.30 9.88
CA SER A 113 -10.49 -27.68 10.34
C SER A 113 -11.81 -28.24 10.88
N GLY A 114 -12.80 -28.40 9.98
CA GLY A 114 -14.05 -29.10 10.24
C GLY A 114 -14.06 -30.40 9.45
N THR A 115 -13.54 -31.46 10.06
CA THR A 115 -13.71 -32.84 9.62
C THR A 115 -15.19 -33.19 9.54
N GLY A 116 -15.63 -33.65 8.37
CA GLY A 116 -16.88 -34.39 8.15
C GLY A 116 -16.59 -35.53 7.20
#